data_AF-A0A0K8SE69-F1
#
_entry.id   AF-A0A0K8SE69-F1
#
_cell.length_a   1.000
_cell.length_b   1.000
_cell.length_c   1.000
_cell.angle_alpha   90.00
_cell.angle_beta   90.00
_cell.angle_gamma   90.00
#
_symmetry.space_group_name_H-M   'P 1'
#
loop_
_entity.id
_entity.type
_entity.pdbx_description
1 polymer ?
#
loop_
_entity_poly.entity_id
_entity_poly.type
_entity_poly.pdbx_seq_one_letter_code
_entity_poly.pdbx_strand_id
1 'polypeptide(L)'
;PPPTSYVEGYVLELDDGNGGEFREVYCGKETICTVDGLHFNSTYNARVKAFNGTGEGDYSELIGLQTAEVAWFTFDPCLSGSELRFSEDNFSVSACEGYEHRVALGSVGFSR
;
A
#
# COMPACT_ATOMS: atom_id res chain seq x y z
N PRO A 1 -17.36 -26.38 -21.90
CA PRO A 1 -15.93 -26.10 -21.59
C PRO A 1 -15.21 -27.38 -21.13
N PRO A 2 -13.95 -27.62 -21.56
CA PRO A 2 -13.13 -28.69 -21.01
C PRO A 2 -13.02 -28.59 -19.47
N PRO A 3 -12.88 -29.70 -18.74
CA PRO A 3 -12.79 -29.69 -17.27
C PRO A 3 -11.60 -28.88 -16.73
N THR A 4 -10.56 -28.63 -17.53
CA THR A 4 -9.37 -27.82 -17.18
C THR A 4 -9.47 -26.37 -17.64
N SER A 5 -10.66 -25.93 -18.09
CA SER A 5 -10.86 -24.60 -18.68
C SER A 5 -11.28 -23.54 -17.66
N TYR A 6 -11.54 -23.89 -16.39
CA TYR A 6 -11.88 -22.90 -15.38
C TYR A 6 -10.64 -22.12 -14.95
N VAL A 7 -10.84 -20.88 -14.49
CA VAL A 7 -9.75 -20.04 -13.98
C VAL A 7 -9.27 -20.62 -12.65
N GLU A 8 -7.97 -20.86 -12.53
CA GLU A 8 -7.34 -21.36 -11.31
C GLU A 8 -6.75 -20.23 -10.46
N GLY A 9 -6.44 -19.09 -11.07
CA GLY A 9 -5.96 -17.90 -10.38
C GLY A 9 -5.79 -16.70 -11.31
N TYR A 10 -5.26 -15.62 -10.72
CA TYR A 10 -5.04 -14.33 -11.34
C TYR A 10 -3.64 -13.83 -11.04
N VAL A 11 -3.05 -13.13 -12.01
CA VAL A 11 -1.83 -12.33 -11.84
C VAL A 11 -2.22 -10.87 -11.98
N LEU A 12 -1.95 -10.07 -10.95
CA LEU A 12 -2.05 -8.61 -11.00
C LEU A 12 -0.66 -8.04 -11.23
N GLU A 13 -0.57 -7.15 -12.22
CA GLU A 13 0.64 -6.38 -12.49
C GLU A 13 0.39 -4.88 -12.32
N LEU A 14 1.39 -4.18 -11.80
CA LEU A 14 1.44 -2.72 -11.69
C LEU A 14 2.71 -2.19 -12.32
N ASP A 15 2.64 -1.03 -12.95
CA ASP A 15 3.83 -0.28 -13.36
C ASP A 15 4.54 0.36 -12.14
N ASP A 16 5.57 1.15 -12.40
CA ASP A 16 6.33 1.87 -11.37
C ASP A 16 5.75 3.24 -10.99
N GLY A 17 4.58 3.61 -11.53
CA GLY A 17 3.97 4.93 -11.35
C GLY A 17 4.53 6.02 -12.26
N ASN A 18 5.47 5.67 -13.15
CA ASN A 18 6.12 6.58 -14.09
C ASN A 18 6.11 6.03 -15.52
N GLY A 19 5.18 5.11 -15.82
CA GLY A 19 5.03 4.47 -17.13
C GLY A 19 6.15 3.49 -17.48
N GLY A 20 6.87 2.97 -16.47
CA GLY A 20 7.88 1.93 -16.63
C GLY A 20 7.29 0.54 -16.82
N GLU A 21 8.13 -0.48 -16.59
CA GLU A 21 7.75 -1.87 -16.75
C GLU A 21 6.71 -2.33 -15.72
N PHE A 22 5.77 -3.16 -16.18
CA PHE A 22 4.83 -3.84 -15.31
C PHE A 22 5.53 -4.94 -14.51
N ARG A 23 5.22 -5.01 -13.22
CA ARG A 23 5.72 -6.04 -12.29
C ARG A 23 4.56 -6.77 -11.66
N GLU A 24 4.68 -8.09 -11.53
CA GLU A 24 3.75 -8.90 -10.77
C GLU A 24 3.78 -8.47 -9.29
N VAL A 25 2.63 -8.01 -8.81
CA VAL A 25 2.43 -7.61 -7.41
C VAL A 25 1.58 -8.60 -6.64
N TYR A 26 0.87 -9.49 -7.35
CA TYR A 26 0.06 -10.52 -6.74
C TYR A 26 -0.16 -11.67 -7.73
N CYS A 27 -0.06 -12.91 -7.23
CA CYS A 27 -0.43 -14.13 -7.94
C CYS A 27 -1.15 -15.07 -6.96
N GLY A 28 -2.42 -15.37 -7.26
CA GLY A 28 -3.26 -16.18 -6.38
C GLY A 28 -4.70 -16.30 -6.86
N LYS A 29 -5.55 -16.93 -6.06
CA LYS A 29 -6.95 -17.21 -6.44
C LYS A 29 -7.90 -16.06 -6.11
N GLU A 30 -7.48 -15.20 -5.19
CA GLU A 30 -8.33 -14.18 -4.61
C GLU A 30 -8.46 -13.03 -5.60
N THR A 31 -9.66 -12.47 -5.69
CA THR A 31 -9.99 -11.35 -6.57
C THR A 31 -9.80 -10.00 -5.89
N ILE A 32 -9.28 -10.01 -4.67
CA ILE A 32 -8.99 -8.84 -3.84
C ILE A 32 -7.57 -9.02 -3.30
N CYS A 33 -6.75 -7.99 -3.44
CA CYS A 33 -5.42 -7.93 -2.86
C CYS A 33 -5.11 -6.52 -2.36
N THR A 34 -4.15 -6.40 -1.45
CA THR A 34 -3.59 -5.13 -0.99
C THR A 34 -2.17 -5.02 -1.51
N VAL A 35 -1.86 -3.88 -2.14
CA VAL A 35 -0.51 -3.59 -2.64
C VAL A 35 0.09 -2.49 -1.78
N ASP A 36 1.20 -2.81 -1.13
CA ASP A 36 1.91 -1.92 -0.22
C ASP A 36 3.14 -1.30 -0.88
N GLY A 37 3.73 -0.29 -0.23
CA GLY A 37 4.99 0.32 -0.67
C GLY A 37 4.88 1.24 -1.89
N LEU A 38 3.67 1.72 -2.21
CA LEU A 38 3.44 2.68 -3.28
C LEU A 38 3.86 4.09 -2.86
N HIS A 39 4.39 4.86 -3.81
CA HIS A 39 4.71 6.27 -3.61
C HIS A 39 3.44 7.10 -3.55
N PHE A 40 3.45 8.14 -2.71
CA PHE A 40 2.42 9.17 -2.70
C PHE A 40 2.42 9.96 -4.01
N ASN A 41 1.29 10.62 -4.28
CA ASN A 41 1.12 11.47 -5.45
C ASN A 41 1.51 10.80 -6.77
N SER A 42 1.19 9.52 -6.92
CA SER A 42 1.63 8.71 -8.06
C SER A 42 0.44 8.02 -8.69
N THR A 43 0.42 8.00 -10.03
CA THR A 43 -0.56 7.26 -10.82
C THR A 43 0.06 5.97 -11.29
N TYR A 44 -0.46 4.84 -10.84
CA TYR A 44 -0.03 3.52 -11.29
C TYR A 44 -0.98 2.94 -12.32
N ASN A 45 -0.47 2.34 -13.38
CA ASN A 45 -1.30 1.54 -14.29
C ASN A 45 -1.32 0.09 -13.81
N ALA A 46 -2.51 -0.47 -13.70
CA ALA A 46 -2.73 -1.85 -13.28
C ALA A 46 -3.38 -2.66 -14.41
N ARG A 47 -3.03 -3.95 -14.49
CA ARG A 47 -3.67 -4.92 -15.37
C ARG A 47 -3.69 -6.30 -14.74
N VAL A 48 -4.70 -7.10 -15.09
CA VAL A 48 -4.87 -8.45 -14.56
C VAL A 48 -4.97 -9.45 -15.71
N LYS A 49 -4.37 -10.62 -15.56
CA LYS A 49 -4.63 -11.79 -16.41
C LYS A 49 -5.09 -12.96 -15.55
N ALA A 50 -5.94 -13.82 -16.13
CA ALA A 50 -6.33 -15.07 -15.53
C ALA A 50 -5.41 -16.20 -16.01
N PHE A 51 -5.22 -17.24 -15.20
CA PHE A 51 -4.49 -18.44 -15.62
C PHE A 51 -5.17 -19.73 -15.16
N ASN A 52 -4.83 -20.83 -15.82
CA ASN A 52 -5.17 -22.20 -15.43
C ASN A 52 -4.03 -23.16 -15.81
N GLY A 53 -4.20 -24.47 -15.56
CA GLY A 53 -3.17 -25.46 -15.88
C GLY A 53 -2.77 -25.57 -17.36
N THR A 54 -3.47 -24.89 -18.27
CA THR A 54 -3.14 -24.83 -19.71
C THR A 54 -2.28 -23.60 -20.06
N GLY A 55 -2.37 -22.53 -19.27
CA GLY A 55 -1.63 -21.30 -19.49
C GLY A 55 -2.36 -20.05 -19.01
N GLU A 56 -1.95 -18.91 -19.55
CA GLU A 56 -2.46 -17.59 -19.22
C GLU A 56 -3.44 -17.11 -20.29
N GLY A 57 -4.48 -16.39 -19.87
CA GLY A 57 -5.38 -15.65 -20.74
C GLY A 57 -4.84 -14.25 -21.05
N ASP A 58 -5.61 -13.53 -21.86
CA ASP A 58 -5.31 -12.14 -22.20
C ASP A 58 -5.36 -11.23 -20.97
N TYR A 59 -4.61 -10.12 -21.03
CA TYR A 59 -4.71 -9.06 -20.03
C TYR A 59 -6.04 -8.32 -20.13
N SER A 60 -6.51 -7.81 -18.99
CA SER A 60 -7.57 -6.82 -18.92
C SER A 60 -7.17 -5.51 -19.59
N GLU A 61 -8.13 -4.61 -19.78
CA GLU A 61 -7.85 -3.20 -20.02
C GLU A 61 -7.01 -2.63 -18.85
N LEU A 62 -6.21 -1.61 -19.16
CA LEU A 62 -5.44 -0.89 -18.14
C LEU A 62 -6.36 -0.01 -17.29
N ILE A 63 -6.16 -0.03 -15.98
CA ILE A 63 -6.80 0.89 -15.05
C ILE A 63 -5.76 1.77 -14.36
N GLY A 64 -6.04 3.06 -14.21
CA GLY A 64 -5.20 3.99 -13.47
C GLY A 64 -5.59 4.04 -11.99
N LEU A 65 -4.62 3.85 -11.10
CA LEU A 65 -4.77 3.93 -9.65
C LEU A 65 -3.99 5.13 -9.12
N GLN A 66 -4.69 6.09 -8.51
CA GLN A 66 -4.07 7.28 -7.95
C GLN A 66 -3.86 7.10 -6.44
N THR A 67 -2.62 7.26 -5.99
CA THR A 67 -2.33 7.40 -4.56
C THR A 67 -2.56 8.83 -4.09
N ALA A 68 -2.88 8.99 -2.80
CA ALA A 68 -3.08 10.29 -2.19
C ALA A 68 -1.85 11.19 -2.40
N GLU A 69 -2.09 12.47 -2.69
CA GLU A 69 -1.03 13.46 -2.89
C GLU A 69 -0.15 13.61 -1.65
N VAL A 70 -0.79 13.66 -0.47
CA VAL A 70 -0.12 13.87 0.80
C VAL A 70 -0.61 12.85 1.83
N ALA A 71 0.33 12.26 2.56
CA ALA A 71 0.06 11.64 3.84
C ALA A 71 0.57 12.55 4.95
N TRP A 72 -0.22 12.67 6.01
CA TRP A 72 0.18 13.38 7.22
C TRP A 72 0.04 12.43 8.41
N PHE A 73 0.99 12.55 9.33
CA PHE A 73 0.90 11.91 10.64
C PHE A 73 0.75 13.01 11.68
N THR A 74 0.03 12.73 12.75
CA THR A 74 -0.07 13.65 13.89
C THR A 74 0.05 12.84 15.14
N PHE A 75 1.00 13.24 15.99
CA PHE A 75 1.12 12.68 17.32
C PHE A 75 -0.13 13.01 18.13
N ASP A 76 -0.46 12.12 19.05
CA ASP A 76 -1.49 12.36 20.05
C ASP A 76 -0.80 12.53 21.42
N PRO A 77 -0.47 13.76 21.83
CA PRO A 77 0.15 14.01 23.13
C PRO A 77 -0.73 13.61 24.31
N CYS A 78 -2.05 13.62 24.14
CA CYS A 78 -3.00 13.30 25.20
C CYS A 78 -3.05 11.80 25.48
N LEU A 79 -2.96 10.98 24.43
CA LEU A 79 -2.93 9.53 24.55
C LEU A 79 -1.51 8.99 24.75
N SER A 80 -0.48 9.77 24.42
CA SER A 80 0.92 9.41 24.64
C SER A 80 1.33 9.55 26.11
N GLY A 81 2.28 8.74 26.57
CA GLY A 81 2.74 8.76 27.96
C GLY A 81 3.27 10.13 28.42
N SER A 82 3.04 10.48 29.69
CA SER A 82 3.28 11.81 30.29
C SER A 82 4.73 12.33 30.28
N GLU A 83 5.69 11.51 29.85
CA GLU A 83 7.12 11.85 29.82
C GLU A 83 7.67 12.08 28.40
N LEU A 84 6.81 11.96 27.38
CA LEU A 84 7.13 12.33 26.01
C LEU A 84 6.85 13.82 25.79
N ARG A 85 7.81 14.51 25.20
CA ARG A 85 7.72 15.90 24.79
C ARG A 85 7.67 15.97 23.27
N PHE A 86 6.58 16.51 22.75
CA PHE A 86 6.38 16.73 21.32
C PHE A 86 6.80 18.16 20.99
N SER A 87 7.48 18.35 19.85
CA SER A 87 7.79 19.71 19.38
C SER A 87 6.52 20.44 18.94
N GLU A 88 6.56 21.78 18.95
CA GLU A 88 5.42 22.62 18.57
C GLU A 88 4.96 22.38 17.13
N ASP A 89 5.88 21.97 16.26
CA ASP A 89 5.63 21.63 14.86
C ASP A 89 5.15 20.18 14.67
N ASN A 90 5.08 19.38 15.75
CA ASN A 90 4.74 17.95 15.76
C ASN A 90 5.65 17.06 14.88
N PHE A 91 6.86 17.50 14.54
CA PHE A 91 7.81 16.70 13.75
C PHE A 91 8.81 15.91 14.57
N SER A 92 8.94 16.18 15.87
CA SER A 92 9.92 15.51 16.74
C SER A 92 9.32 15.11 18.09
N VAL A 93 9.82 14.00 18.62
CA VAL A 93 9.48 13.49 19.95
C VAL A 93 10.77 13.31 20.74
N SER A 94 10.79 13.87 21.94
CA SER A 94 11.88 13.72 22.90
C SER A 94 11.37 13.07 24.18
N ALA A 95 12.22 12.32 24.86
CA ALA A 95 11.90 11.73 26.15
C ALA A 95 12.79 12.33 27.24
N CYS A 96 12.28 12.43 28.47
CA CYS A 96 13.12 12.71 29.65
C CYS A 96 14.12 11.56 29.88
N GLU A 97 15.27 11.87 30.50
CA GLU A 97 16.40 10.95 30.71
C GLU A 97 15.98 9.57 31.25
N GLY A 98 16.56 8.51 30.68
CA GLY A 98 16.31 7.12 31.04
C GLY A 98 16.50 6.17 29.87
N TYR A 99 16.65 4.87 30.14
CA TYR A 99 16.78 3.80 29.14
C TYR A 99 15.49 2.98 28.97
N GLU A 100 14.36 3.48 29.50
CA GLU A 100 13.07 2.80 29.44
C GLU A 100 12.43 2.90 28.05
N HIS A 101 11.76 1.83 27.62
CA HIS A 101 10.98 1.83 26.38
C HIS A 101 9.74 2.72 26.53
N ARG A 102 9.43 3.49 25.47
CA ARG A 102 8.29 4.41 25.44
C ARG A 102 7.53 4.28 24.14
N VAL A 103 6.23 4.56 24.20
CA VAL A 103 5.33 4.49 23.05
C VAL A 103 4.75 5.87 22.81
N ALA A 104 5.01 6.43 21.62
CA ALA A 104 4.28 7.59 21.11
C ALA A 104 3.11 7.07 20.27
N LEU A 105 1.93 7.62 20.51
CA LEU A 105 0.75 7.32 19.72
C LEU A 105 0.52 8.43 18.70
N GLY A 106 -0.05 8.07 17.56
CA GLY A 106 -0.38 9.03 16.52
C GLY A 106 -1.42 8.46 15.57
N SER A 107 -2.05 9.36 14.84
CA SER A 107 -2.97 9.05 13.75
C SER A 107 -2.29 9.30 12.41
N VAL A 108 -2.76 8.59 11.39
CA VAL A 108 -2.38 8.81 9.99
C VAL A 108 -3.60 9.29 9.21
N GLY A 109 -3.38 10.26 8.32
CA GLY A 109 -4.38 10.73 7.38
C GLY A 109 -3.81 10.83 5.97
N PHE A 110 -4.69 10.70 4.99
CA PHE A 110 -4.38 10.87 3.57
C PHE A 110 -5.24 11.99 3.00
N SER A 111 -4.69 12.77 2.07
CA SER A 111 -5.48 13.74 1.31
C SER A 111 -6.59 13.02 0.53
N ARG A 112 -7.73 13.71 0.37
CA ARG A 112 -8.85 13.24 -0.47
C ARG A 112 -8.62 13.52 -1.93
#